data_AF-G7JV09-F1
#
_entry.id   AF-G7JV09-F1
#
_cell.length_a   1.000
_cell.length_b   1.000
_cell.length_c   1.000
_cell.angle_alpha   90.00
_cell.angle_beta   90.00
_cell.angle_gamma   90.00
#
_symmetry.space_group_name_H-M   'P 1'
#
loop_
_entity.id
_entity.type
_entity.pdbx_description
1 polymer ?
#
loop_
_entity_poly.entity_id
_entity_poly.type
_entity_poly.pdbx_seq_one_letter_code
_entity_poly.pdbx_strand_id
1 'polypeptide(L)'
;MGVATTLNQDVVGHLTQFRSLGGIAKSRESILQVIWCATVWEIWKEKNNKIFNDKHGSIVQVVDMIKLLTYKWLKVKYASLPFNYHGWWNSPFTLLGIG
;
A
#
# COMPACT_ATOMS: atom_id res chain seq x y z
N MET A 1 -5.37 3.37 26.87
CA MET A 1 -5.79 2.50 25.75
C MET A 1 -4.54 1.86 25.17
N GLY A 2 -4.30 0.59 25.48
CA GLY A 2 -3.12 -0.14 25.00
C GLY A 2 -3.34 -0.59 23.57
N VAL A 3 -2.46 -0.20 22.66
CA VAL A 3 -2.40 -0.79 21.32
C VAL A 3 -1.83 -2.19 21.47
N ALA A 4 -2.69 -3.20 21.31
CA ALA A 4 -2.25 -4.59 21.25
C ALA A 4 -1.37 -4.75 20.00
N THR A 5 -0.06 -4.88 20.22
CA THR A 5 0.91 -5.20 19.19
C THR A 5 0.58 -6.60 18.67
N THR A 6 -0.02 -6.68 17.50
CA THR A 6 -0.31 -7.96 16.84
C THR A 6 1.01 -8.66 16.54
N LEU A 7 1.13 -9.86 17.10
CA LEU A 7 2.27 -10.76 16.94
C LEU A 7 2.54 -11.06 15.46
N ASN A 8 3.82 -11.27 15.13
CA ASN A 8 4.47 -11.39 13.81
C ASN A 8 3.88 -12.39 12.76
N GLN A 9 2.64 -12.87 12.89
CA GLN A 9 2.04 -13.86 11.98
C GLN A 9 0.58 -13.62 11.61
N ASP A 10 -0.09 -12.59 12.14
CA ASP A 10 -1.50 -12.31 11.80
C ASP A 10 -1.63 -11.21 10.73
N VAL A 11 -1.52 -11.62 9.46
CA VAL A 11 -1.69 -10.74 8.29
C VAL A 11 -3.08 -10.10 8.26
N VAL A 12 -4.10 -10.82 8.76
CA VAL A 12 -5.49 -10.35 8.79
C VAL A 12 -5.67 -9.30 9.89
N GLY A 13 -5.07 -9.51 11.06
CA GLY A 13 -5.02 -8.52 12.13
C GLY A 13 -4.33 -7.23 11.70
N HIS A 14 -3.18 -7.34 11.01
CA HIS A 14 -2.46 -6.19 10.46
C HIS A 14 -3.27 -5.43 9.41
N LEU A 15 -3.94 -6.14 8.50
CA LEU A 15 -4.86 -5.55 7.52
C LEU A 15 -6.01 -4.81 8.20
N THR A 16 -6.56 -5.37 9.27
CA THR A 16 -7.69 -4.78 10.01
C THR A 16 -7.26 -3.50 10.73
N GLN A 17 -6.09 -3.50 11.37
CA GLN A 17 -5.51 -2.29 11.96
C GLN A 17 -5.23 -1.22 10.90
N PHE A 18 -4.60 -1.60 9.79
CA PHE A 18 -4.28 -0.68 8.70
C PHE A 18 -5.53 -0.08 8.05
N ARG A 19 -6.59 -0.89 7.90
CA ARG A 19 -7.90 -0.44 7.44
C ARG A 19 -8.53 0.54 8.42
N SER A 20 -8.49 0.23 9.73
CA SER A 20 -9.08 1.08 10.77
C SER A 20 -8.45 2.49 10.84
N LEU A 21 -7.22 2.64 10.33
CA LEU A 21 -6.54 3.94 10.18
C LEU A 21 -7.26 4.89 9.20
N GLY A 22 -8.10 4.36 8.32
CA GLY A 22 -8.93 5.11 7.36
C GLY A 22 -10.12 5.85 7.97
N GLY A 23 -10.45 5.60 9.25
CA GLY A 23 -11.62 6.17 9.91
C GLY A 23 -12.93 5.76 9.24
N ILE A 24 -13.98 6.58 9.40
CA ILE A 24 -15.37 6.26 8.99
C ILE A 24 -15.56 6.26 7.45
N ALA A 25 -14.64 6.85 6.68
CA ALA A 25 -14.81 7.01 5.24
C ALA A 25 -14.42 5.74 4.45
N LYS A 26 -15.42 5.08 3.86
CA LYS A 26 -15.24 3.85 3.05
C LYS A 26 -14.25 4.01 1.88
N SER A 27 -14.10 5.22 1.33
CA SER A 27 -13.12 5.53 0.28
C SER A 27 -11.69 5.48 0.81
N ARG A 28 -11.44 6.02 2.01
CA ARG A 28 -10.13 5.99 2.68
C ARG A 28 -9.72 4.56 3.02
N GLU A 29 -10.65 3.78 3.59
CA GLU A 29 -10.42 2.35 3.83
C GLU A 29 -10.07 1.60 2.54
N SER A 30 -10.80 1.86 1.46
CA SER A 30 -10.57 1.24 0.15
C SER A 30 -9.20 1.60 -0.44
N ILE A 31 -8.72 2.82 -0.25
CA ILE A 31 -7.40 3.25 -0.72
C ILE A 31 -6.29 2.57 0.10
N LEU A 32 -6.45 2.52 1.43
CA LEU A 32 -5.50 1.84 2.32
C LEU A 32 -5.42 0.34 2.04
N GLN A 33 -6.53 -0.31 1.73
CA GLN A 33 -6.54 -1.71 1.29
C GLN A 33 -5.72 -1.91 0.01
N VAL A 34 -5.84 -1.00 -0.96
CA VAL A 34 -5.07 -1.08 -2.22
C VAL A 34 -3.57 -0.88 -1.94
N ILE A 35 -3.19 0.10 -1.11
CA ILE A 35 -1.80 0.33 -0.68
C ILE A 35 -1.24 -0.93 0.02
N TRP A 36 -2.02 -1.52 0.93
CA TRP A 36 -1.63 -2.72 1.65
C TRP A 36 -1.41 -3.91 0.71
N CYS A 37 -2.39 -4.19 -0.16
CA CYS A 37 -2.28 -5.27 -1.13
C CYS A 37 -1.07 -5.09 -2.07
N ALA A 38 -0.81 -3.86 -2.53
CA ALA A 38 0.36 -3.55 -3.36
C ALA A 38 1.67 -3.77 -2.59
N THR A 39 1.73 -3.35 -1.33
CA THR A 39 2.89 -3.57 -0.45
C THR A 39 3.18 -5.05 -0.26
N VAL A 40 2.17 -5.84 0.13
CA VAL A 40 2.32 -7.29 0.35
C VAL A 40 2.73 -7.99 -0.95
N TRP A 41 2.14 -7.59 -2.08
CA TRP A 41 2.46 -8.15 -3.39
C TRP A 41 3.91 -7.91 -3.81
N GLU A 42 4.42 -6.68 -3.70
CA GLU A 42 5.81 -6.39 -4.08
C GLU A 42 6.81 -7.06 -3.12
N ILE A 43 6.52 -7.11 -1.82
CA ILE A 43 7.37 -7.85 -0.85
C ILE A 43 7.42 -9.33 -1.21
N TRP A 44 6.28 -9.93 -1.54
CA TRP A 44 6.22 -11.34 -1.96
C TRP A 44 6.98 -11.57 -3.27
N LYS A 45 6.81 -10.67 -4.25
CA LYS A 45 7.51 -10.75 -5.54
C LYS A 45 9.02 -10.64 -5.38
N GLU A 46 9.50 -9.73 -4.54
CA GLU A 46 10.93 -9.57 -4.27
C GLU A 46 11.52 -10.78 -3.54
N LYS A 47 10.79 -11.34 -2.58
CA LYS A 47 11.17 -12.61 -1.94
C LYS A 47 11.29 -13.75 -2.96
N ASN A 48 10.35 -13.86 -3.89
CA ASN A 48 10.43 -14.85 -4.95
C ASN A 48 11.57 -14.57 -5.94
N ASN A 49 11.78 -13.31 -6.34
CA ASN A 49 12.89 -12.94 -7.22
C ASN A 49 14.24 -13.31 -6.58
N LYS A 50 14.39 -13.10 -5.27
CA LYS A 50 15.59 -13.52 -4.55
C LYS A 50 15.76 -15.04 -4.57
N ILE A 51 14.69 -15.80 -4.34
CA ILE A 51 14.75 -17.28 -4.28
C ILE A 51 15.00 -17.89 -5.66
N PHE A 52 14.33 -17.40 -6.71
CA PHE A 52 14.32 -18.02 -8.04
C PHE A 52 15.31 -17.41 -9.03
N ASN A 53 15.74 -16.16 -8.83
CA ASN A 53 16.57 -15.43 -9.79
C ASN A 53 17.88 -14.88 -9.17
N ASP A 54 18.14 -15.13 -7.88
CA ASP A 54 19.29 -14.58 -7.12
C ASP A 54 19.46 -13.05 -7.27
N LYS A 55 18.34 -12.36 -7.55
CA LYS A 55 18.32 -10.90 -7.72
C LYS A 55 18.09 -10.25 -6.38
N HIS A 56 19.00 -9.36 -6.02
CA HIS A 56 18.88 -8.50 -4.86
C HIS A 56 18.36 -7.12 -5.30
N GLY A 57 17.04 -6.93 -5.19
CA GLY A 57 16.43 -5.61 -5.36
C GLY A 57 16.75 -4.69 -4.18
N SER A 58 17.00 -3.41 -4.46
CA SER A 58 17.11 -2.39 -3.42
C SER A 58 15.73 -2.10 -2.83
N ILE A 59 15.65 -1.89 -1.51
CA ILE A 59 14.42 -1.47 -0.81
C ILE A 59 13.80 -0.25 -1.50
N VAL A 60 14.63 0.67 -2.01
CA VAL A 60 14.17 1.86 -2.74
C VAL A 60 13.39 1.46 -3.99
N GLN A 61 13.89 0.49 -4.76
CA GLN A 61 13.21 0.00 -5.97
C GLN A 61 11.88 -0.69 -5.62
N VAL A 62 11.83 -1.44 -4.51
CA VAL A 62 10.58 -2.06 -4.03
C VAL A 62 9.54 -0.99 -3.70
N VAL A 63 9.94 0.05 -2.98
CA VAL A 63 9.04 1.17 -2.63
C VAL A 63 8.55 1.89 -3.89
N ASP A 64 9.41 2.10 -4.88
CA ASP A 64 9.04 2.74 -6.14
C ASP A 64 8.03 1.89 -6.92
N MET A 65 8.21 0.57 -6.94
CA MET A 65 7.26 -0.37 -7.54
C MET A 65 5.93 -0.39 -6.80
N ILE A 66 5.93 -0.35 -5.46
CA ILE A 66 4.70 -0.26 -4.65
C ILE A 66 3.92 1.01 -5.00
N LYS A 67 4.58 2.17 -5.07
CA LYS A 67 3.95 3.43 -5.44
C LYS A 67 3.33 3.38 -6.83
N LEU A 68 4.06 2.80 -7.80
CA LEU A 68 3.59 2.62 -9.17
C LEU A 68 2.38 1.68 -9.26
N LEU A 69 2.44 0.53 -8.58
CA LEU A 69 1.38 -0.47 -8.60
C LEU A 69 0.11 0.08 -7.94
N THR A 70 0.27 0.73 -6.78
CA THR A 70 -0.85 1.36 -6.07
C THR A 70 -1.52 2.42 -6.92
N TYR A 71 -0.74 3.28 -7.60
CA TYR A 71 -1.28 4.28 -8.52
C TYR A 71 -2.09 3.64 -9.65
N LYS A 72 -1.54 2.60 -10.30
CA LYS A 72 -2.23 1.89 -11.39
C LYS A 72 -3.57 1.31 -10.91
N TRP A 73 -3.58 0.64 -9.76
CA TRP A 73 -4.78 0.04 -9.20
C TRP A 73 -5.82 1.09 -8.76
N LEU A 74 -5.37 2.20 -8.17
CA LEU A 74 -6.25 3.31 -7.82
C LEU A 74 -6.85 3.99 -9.05
N LYS A 75 -6.06 4.18 -10.12
CA LYS A 75 -6.55 4.79 -11.37
C LYS A 75 -7.61 3.93 -12.05
N VAL A 76 -7.47 2.60 -11.98
CA VAL A 76 -8.51 1.67 -12.46
C VAL A 76 -9.76 1.73 -11.59
N LYS A 77 -9.61 1.74 -10.25
CA LYS A 77 -10.72 1.75 -9.29
C LYS A 77 -11.47 3.09 -9.25
N TYR A 78 -10.76 4.19 -9.50
CA TYR A 78 -11.28 5.56 -9.46
C TYR A 78 -10.79 6.34 -10.67
N ALA A 79 -11.36 6.04 -11.84
CA ALA A 79 -10.97 6.64 -13.12
C ALA A 79 -11.02 8.18 -13.13
N SER A 80 -11.91 8.77 -12.32
CA SER A 80 -12.10 10.22 -12.15
C SER A 80 -11.12 10.86 -11.17
N LEU A 81 -10.15 10.13 -10.62
CA LEU A 81 -9.15 10.72 -9.73
C LEU A 81 -8.37 11.84 -10.45
N PRO A 82 -8.38 13.08 -9.93
CA PRO A 82 -7.77 14.24 -10.59
C PRO A 82 -6.25 14.24 -10.55
N PHE A 83 -5.64 13.33 -9.78
CA PHE A 83 -4.18 13.29 -9.59
C PHE A 83 -3.47 12.56 -10.74
N ASN A 84 -2.41 13.18 -11.24
CA ASN A 84 -1.38 12.55 -12.06
C ASN A 84 -0.39 11.77 -11.17
N TYR A 85 0.44 10.93 -11.78
CA TYR A 85 1.41 10.11 -11.04
C TYR A 85 2.35 10.92 -10.15
N HIS A 86 2.77 12.10 -10.62
CA HIS A 86 3.67 12.99 -9.87
C HIS A 86 3.01 13.54 -8.59
N GLY A 87 1.73 13.93 -8.65
CA GLY A 87 0.96 14.37 -7.48
C GLY A 87 0.76 13.24 -6.47
N TRP A 88 0.47 12.03 -6.94
CA TRP A 88 0.39 10.84 -6.10
C TRP A 88 1.73 10.52 -5.42
N TRP A 89 2.83 10.65 -6.16
CA TRP A 89 4.17 10.35 -5.67
C TRP A 89 4.59 11.26 -4.52
N ASN A 90 4.32 12.55 -4.65
CA ASN A 90 4.73 13.56 -3.67
C ASN A 90 3.85 13.55 -2.43
N SER A 91 2.54 13.31 -2.58
CA SER A 91 1.59 13.39 -1.47
C SER A 91 0.50 12.31 -1.54
N PRO A 92 0.85 11.02 -1.34
CA PRO A 92 -0.12 9.93 -1.41
C PRO A 92 -1.20 10.02 -0.32
N PHE A 93 -0.93 10.70 0.79
CA PHE A 93 -1.87 10.89 1.90
C PHE A 93 -2.88 12.03 1.69
N THR A 94 -2.63 12.96 0.76
CA THR A 94 -3.61 13.99 0.38
C THR A 94 -4.88 13.33 -0.16
N LEU A 95 -4.75 12.16 -0.78
CA LEU A 95 -5.87 11.33 -1.24
C LEU A 95 -6.72 10.74 -0.12
N LEU A 96 -6.17 10.65 1.09
CA LEU A 96 -6.89 10.18 2.27
C LEU A 96 -7.55 11.34 3.02
N GLY A 97 -7.45 12.60 2.55
CA GLY A 97 -7.95 13.76 3.28
C GLY A 97 -7.26 13.95 4.63
N ILE A 98 -6.05 13.40 4.78
CA ILE A 98 -5.18 13.63 5.93
C ILE A 98 -4.21 14.72 5.49
N GLY A 99 -4.57 15.97 5.76
CA GLY A 99 -3.83 17.17 5.39
C GLY A 99 -4.26 18.33 6.26
#